data_AF-A0A4P9XEQ6-F1
#
_entry.id   AF-A0A4P9XEQ6-F1
#
_cell.length_a   1.000
_cell.length_b   1.000
_cell.length_c   1.000
_cell.angle_alpha   90.00
_cell.angle_beta   90.00
_cell.angle_gamma   90.00
#
_symmetry.space_group_name_H-M   'P 1'
#
loop_
_entity.id
_entity.type
_entity.pdbx_description
1 polymer ?
#
loop_
_entity_poly.entity_id
_entity_poly.type
_entity_poly.pdbx_seq_one_letter_code
_entity_poly.pdbx_strand_id
1 'polypeptide(L)'
;MHLAFSVALSALLCIEYVRFFRLWPFGPAIERFTSQFLDSKDTGPFLTSHLYLLVGCALPVWLESVANGAVMPTLAGCAGMLCLGVSDTLASVVGFLVGRHRWPASSKTIEGSLAFWLSGWAAALLLQRLVADYVPDAAGLAHVNLAPGGLDGLPTMPASAPWLGVVFAAAALLEACCDQNDNLVLPLYVYTILTRPLISQ
;
A
#
# COMPACT_ATOMS: atom_id res chain seq x y z
N MET A 1 11.10 10.58 0.37
CA MET A 1 9.80 9.99 -0.03
C MET A 1 8.68 11.04 0.03
N HIS A 2 8.46 11.71 1.17
CA HIS A 2 7.40 12.73 1.34
C HIS A 2 7.30 13.77 0.23
N LEU A 3 8.39 14.51 -0.04
CA LEU A 3 8.40 15.57 -1.06
C LEU A 3 8.06 15.03 -2.46
N ALA A 4 8.60 13.88 -2.83
CA ALA A 4 8.32 13.27 -4.13
C ALA A 4 6.85 12.90 -4.27
N PHE A 5 6.26 12.26 -3.26
CA PHE A 5 4.83 11.92 -3.26
C PHE A 5 3.93 13.17 -3.24
N SER A 6 4.29 14.21 -2.49
CA SER A 6 3.54 15.47 -2.47
C SER A 6 3.61 16.22 -3.81
N VAL A 7 4.79 16.26 -4.44
CA VAL A 7 4.96 16.86 -5.79
C VAL A 7 4.18 16.06 -6.83
N ALA A 8 4.28 14.73 -6.80
CA ALA A 8 3.52 13.86 -7.70
C ALA A 8 2.01 14.05 -7.51
N LEU A 9 1.53 14.14 -6.27
CA LEU A 9 0.10 14.36 -5.98
C LEU A 9 -0.34 15.71 -6.50
N SER A 10 0.42 16.77 -6.23
CA SER A 10 0.13 18.10 -6.74
C SER A 10 0.08 18.12 -8.27
N ALA A 11 1.02 17.45 -8.94
CA ALA A 11 1.04 17.36 -10.39
C ALA A 11 -0.20 16.64 -10.94
N LEU A 12 -0.58 15.48 -10.37
CA LEU A 12 -1.77 14.75 -10.77
C LEU A 12 -3.07 15.54 -10.50
N LEU A 13 -3.15 16.26 -9.38
CA LEU A 13 -4.28 17.15 -9.10
C LEU A 13 -4.36 18.31 -10.10
N CYS A 14 -3.23 18.91 -10.48
CA CYS A 14 -3.20 19.95 -11.51
C CYS A 14 -3.64 19.40 -12.88
N ILE A 15 -3.15 18.22 -13.28
CA ILE A 15 -3.57 17.55 -14.52
C ILE A 15 -5.06 17.26 -14.49
N GLU A 16 -5.57 16.78 -13.36
CA GLU A 16 -6.98 16.50 -13.16
C GLU A 16 -7.85 17.75 -13.26
N TYR A 17 -7.38 18.85 -12.68
CA TYR A 17 -8.04 20.15 -12.78
C TYR A 17 -8.14 20.63 -14.23
N VAL A 18 -7.03 20.56 -14.99
CA VAL A 18 -6.99 20.93 -16.42
C VAL A 18 -7.94 20.06 -17.24
N ARG A 19 -8.01 18.76 -16.95
CA ARG A 19 -8.92 17.81 -17.59
C ARG A 19 -10.38 18.13 -17.27
N PHE A 20 -10.71 18.30 -15.99
CA PHE A 20 -12.09 18.52 -15.52
C PHE A 20 -12.71 19.79 -16.10
N PHE A 21 -11.96 20.89 -16.11
CA PHE A 21 -12.42 22.16 -16.70
C PHE A 21 -12.21 22.25 -18.22
N ARG A 22 -11.67 21.19 -18.86
CA ARG A 22 -11.31 21.14 -20.29
C ARG A 22 -10.56 22.39 -20.74
N LEU A 23 -9.57 22.84 -19.95
CA LEU A 23 -8.85 24.08 -20.23
C LEU A 23 -8.14 23.99 -21.59
N TRP A 24 -8.34 25.01 -22.41
CA TRP A 24 -7.63 25.13 -23.68
C TRP A 24 -6.14 25.44 -23.42
N PRO A 25 -5.17 24.82 -24.12
CA PRO A 25 -5.30 23.90 -25.27
C PRO A 25 -5.26 22.39 -24.93
N PHE A 26 -4.88 22.00 -23.71
CA PHE A 26 -4.51 20.61 -23.38
C PHE A 26 -5.66 19.73 -22.89
N GLY A 27 -6.76 20.31 -22.40
CA GLY A 27 -7.89 19.58 -21.80
C GLY A 27 -8.38 18.39 -22.65
N PRO A 28 -8.73 18.59 -23.94
CA PRO A 28 -9.21 17.51 -24.80
C PRO A 28 -8.16 16.44 -25.14
N ALA A 29 -6.87 16.77 -25.06
CA ALA A 29 -5.79 15.82 -25.29
C ALA A 29 -5.56 14.95 -24.05
N ILE A 30 -5.54 15.58 -22.86
CA ILE A 30 -5.42 14.90 -21.57
C ILE A 30 -6.62 13.99 -21.37
N GLU A 31 -7.85 14.46 -21.58
CA GLU A 31 -9.06 13.64 -21.44
C GLU A 31 -9.03 12.39 -22.31
N ARG A 32 -8.61 12.52 -23.58
CA ARG A 32 -8.47 11.37 -24.49
C ARG A 32 -7.39 10.39 -24.06
N PHE A 33 -6.27 10.88 -23.53
CA PHE A 33 -5.22 10.01 -23.00
C PHE A 33 -5.71 9.30 -21.73
N THR A 34 -6.33 10.02 -20.80
CA THR A 34 -6.72 9.44 -19.50
C THR A 34 -7.95 8.56 -19.57
N SER A 35 -8.88 8.78 -20.52
CA SER A 35 -10.05 7.92 -20.70
C SER A 35 -9.69 6.50 -21.14
N GLN A 36 -8.52 6.29 -21.75
CA GLN A 36 -8.01 4.97 -22.12
C GLN A 36 -7.61 4.12 -20.92
N PHE A 37 -7.34 4.76 -19.78
CA PHE A 37 -6.89 4.09 -18.55
C PHE A 37 -7.97 4.11 -17.45
N LEU A 38 -9.20 4.49 -17.78
CA LEU A 38 -10.33 4.36 -16.86
C LEU A 38 -10.80 2.90 -16.84
N ASP A 39 -10.84 2.28 -15.67
CA ASP A 39 -11.44 0.97 -15.49
C ASP A 39 -12.97 1.11 -15.31
N SER A 40 -13.69 0.04 -15.63
CA SER A 40 -15.11 -0.16 -15.36
C SER A 40 -15.49 0.13 -13.89
N LYS A 41 -14.56 -0.11 -12.95
CA LYS A 41 -14.69 0.18 -11.52
C LYS A 41 -14.67 1.69 -11.19
N ASP A 42 -14.16 2.53 -12.10
CA ASP A 42 -14.02 3.98 -11.92
C ASP A 42 -15.19 4.75 -12.56
N THR A 43 -16.43 4.32 -12.31
CA THR A 43 -17.65 4.97 -12.82
C THR A 43 -18.00 6.26 -12.06
N GLY A 44 -16.98 7.07 -11.69
CA GLY A 44 -17.10 8.35 -11.00
C GLY A 44 -16.56 9.53 -11.82
N PRO A 45 -16.93 10.78 -11.50
CA PRO A 45 -16.56 11.97 -12.27
C PRO A 45 -15.07 12.38 -12.18
N PHE A 46 -14.28 11.73 -11.33
CA PHE A 46 -12.86 12.04 -11.10
C PHE A 46 -11.93 10.98 -11.71
N LEU A 47 -10.67 11.35 -12.01
CA LEU A 47 -9.64 10.41 -12.48
C LEU A 47 -9.15 9.56 -11.31
N THR A 48 -9.89 8.49 -11.07
CA THR A 48 -10.01 7.87 -9.76
C THR A 48 -8.83 6.93 -9.47
N SER A 49 -8.44 6.07 -10.41
CA SER A 49 -7.41 5.03 -10.18
C SER A 49 -5.98 5.57 -10.06
N HIS A 50 -5.56 6.57 -10.84
CA HIS A 50 -4.18 7.10 -10.76
C HIS A 50 -3.94 7.90 -9.48
N LEU A 51 -4.93 8.69 -9.07
CA LEU A 51 -4.90 9.40 -7.79
C LEU A 51 -4.96 8.42 -6.64
N TYR A 52 -5.82 7.41 -6.69
CA TYR A 52 -5.92 6.42 -5.61
C TYR A 52 -4.70 5.52 -5.47
N LEU A 53 -4.06 5.12 -6.58
CA LEU A 53 -2.80 4.36 -6.51
C LEU A 53 -1.69 5.23 -5.90
N LEU A 54 -1.57 6.49 -6.32
CA LEU A 54 -0.58 7.40 -5.75
C LEU A 54 -0.85 7.67 -4.26
N VAL A 55 -2.11 7.97 -3.91
CA VAL A 55 -2.54 8.23 -2.53
C VAL A 55 -2.37 6.97 -1.68
N GLY A 56 -2.67 5.79 -2.20
CA GLY A 56 -2.44 4.50 -1.52
C GLY A 56 -0.97 4.24 -1.19
N CYS A 57 -0.05 4.64 -2.08
CA CYS A 57 1.39 4.61 -1.81
C CYS A 57 1.83 5.70 -0.82
N ALA A 58 1.27 6.90 -0.93
CA ALA A 58 1.69 8.08 -0.18
C ALA A 58 1.13 8.16 1.24
N LEU A 59 -0.08 7.62 1.49
CA LEU A 59 -0.76 7.71 2.78
C LEU A 59 0.03 7.05 3.91
N PRO A 60 0.50 5.79 3.80
CA PRO A 60 1.31 5.17 4.86
C PRO A 60 2.59 5.96 5.14
N VAL A 61 3.22 6.50 4.08
CA VAL A 61 4.40 7.35 4.21
C VAL A 61 4.06 8.60 5.03
N TRP A 62 3.00 9.34 4.68
CA TRP A 62 2.61 10.55 5.41
C TRP A 62 2.17 10.28 6.85
N LEU A 63 1.38 9.23 7.10
CA LEU A 63 0.94 8.84 8.44
C LEU A 63 2.13 8.51 9.34
N GLU A 64 3.13 7.81 8.80
CA GLU A 64 4.34 7.47 9.54
C GLU A 64 5.13 8.71 9.97
N SER A 65 5.25 9.72 9.09
CA SER A 65 5.93 10.96 9.43
C SER A 65 5.21 11.77 10.49
N VAL A 66 3.88 11.73 10.52
CA VAL A 66 3.09 12.40 11.56
C VAL A 66 3.19 11.65 12.88
N ALA A 67 3.12 10.32 12.86
CA ALA A 67 3.09 9.48 14.06
C ALA A 67 4.44 9.41 14.77
N ASN A 68 5.53 9.20 14.03
CA ASN A 68 6.83 8.87 14.60
C ASN A 68 7.89 9.95 14.39
N GLY A 69 7.62 10.97 13.57
CA GLY A 69 8.63 11.97 13.17
C GLY A 69 9.87 11.34 12.52
N ALA A 70 9.79 10.07 12.13
CA ALA A 70 10.93 9.26 11.76
C ALA A 70 11.45 9.68 10.39
N VAL A 71 12.75 9.98 10.33
CA VAL A 71 13.45 10.33 9.08
C VAL A 71 13.70 9.08 8.23
N MET A 72 13.62 7.89 8.82
CA MET A 72 13.90 6.61 8.17
C MET A 72 12.63 5.88 7.72
N PRO A 73 12.68 5.16 6.59
CA PRO A 73 11.55 4.36 6.12
C PRO A 73 11.32 3.19 7.08
N THR A 74 10.20 3.21 7.79
CA THR A 74 9.73 2.04 8.53
C THR A 74 8.98 1.09 7.60
N LEU A 75 8.90 -0.17 8.02
CA LEU A 75 8.13 -1.18 7.28
C LEU A 75 6.67 -0.76 7.08
N ALA A 76 6.09 -0.11 8.10
CA ALA A 76 4.75 0.46 8.05
C ALA A 76 4.67 1.60 7.04
N GLY A 77 5.60 2.57 7.05
CA GLY A 77 5.63 3.65 6.07
C GLY A 77 5.75 3.17 4.61
N CYS A 78 6.36 2.00 4.38
CA CYS A 78 6.46 1.38 3.06
C CYS A 78 5.26 0.49 2.68
N ALA A 79 4.25 0.33 3.55
CA ALA A 79 3.12 -0.58 3.32
C ALA A 79 2.43 -0.35 1.97
N GLY A 80 2.23 0.91 1.57
CA GLY A 80 1.59 1.22 0.28
C GLY A 80 2.42 0.80 -0.93
N MET A 81 3.73 1.01 -0.89
CA MET A 81 4.64 0.56 -1.96
C MET A 81 4.77 -0.96 -1.99
N LEU A 82 4.76 -1.63 -0.84
CA LEU A 82 4.80 -3.09 -0.77
C LEU A 82 3.50 -3.69 -1.32
N CYS A 83 2.34 -3.21 -0.88
CA CYS A 83 1.04 -3.73 -1.29
C CYS A 83 0.72 -3.41 -2.76
N LEU A 84 0.80 -2.15 -3.18
CA LEU A 84 0.39 -1.76 -4.53
C LEU A 84 1.52 -1.87 -5.54
N GLY A 85 2.75 -1.52 -5.13
CA GLY A 85 3.89 -1.52 -6.03
C GLY A 85 4.41 -2.92 -6.31
N VAL A 86 4.58 -3.75 -5.27
CA VAL A 86 5.17 -5.09 -5.40
C VAL A 86 4.10 -6.18 -5.47
N SER A 87 3.18 -6.21 -4.51
CA SER A 87 2.26 -7.33 -4.38
C SER A 87 1.16 -7.33 -5.43
N ASP A 88 0.49 -6.20 -5.66
CA ASP A 88 -0.59 -6.08 -6.65
C ASP A 88 -0.09 -6.28 -8.09
N THR A 89 1.12 -5.78 -8.40
CA THR A 89 1.74 -5.99 -9.72
C THR A 89 2.08 -7.47 -9.94
N LEU A 90 2.64 -8.16 -8.95
CA LEU A 90 2.94 -9.58 -9.06
C LEU A 90 1.68 -10.46 -9.05
N ALA A 91 0.65 -10.08 -8.31
CA ALA A 91 -0.65 -10.73 -8.35
C ALA A 91 -1.26 -10.67 -9.75
N SER A 92 -1.19 -9.50 -10.40
CA SER A 92 -1.69 -9.28 -11.75
C SER A 92 -0.88 -10.03 -12.81
N VAL A 93 0.45 -10.00 -12.73
CA VAL A 93 1.33 -10.73 -13.66
C VAL A 93 1.14 -12.24 -13.54
N VAL A 94 1.17 -12.79 -12.33
CA VAL A 94 1.00 -14.24 -12.11
C VAL A 94 -0.43 -14.66 -12.41
N GLY A 95 -1.42 -13.85 -12.04
CA GLY A 95 -2.82 -14.09 -12.37
C GLY A 95 -3.07 -14.11 -13.88
N PHE A 96 -2.38 -13.28 -14.66
CA PHE A 96 -2.46 -13.30 -16.12
C PHE A 96 -1.75 -14.52 -16.74
N LEU A 97 -0.57 -14.88 -16.23
CA LEU A 97 0.26 -15.94 -16.83
C LEU A 97 -0.17 -17.37 -16.43
N VAL A 98 -0.57 -17.56 -15.17
CA VAL A 98 -0.78 -18.88 -14.55
C VAL A 98 -2.18 -19.02 -13.94
N GLY A 99 -2.95 -17.93 -13.86
CA GLY A 99 -4.28 -17.92 -13.25
C GLY A 99 -5.25 -18.87 -13.95
N ARG A 100 -5.57 -19.98 -13.29
CA ARG A 100 -6.52 -20.99 -13.76
C ARG A 100 -7.72 -21.10 -12.84
N HIS A 101 -7.48 -21.02 -11.53
CA HIS A 101 -8.53 -21.15 -10.53
C HIS A 101 -8.96 -19.77 -10.02
N ARG A 102 -10.24 -19.45 -10.20
CA ARG A 102 -10.82 -18.19 -9.72
C ARG A 102 -11.45 -18.39 -8.35
N TRP A 103 -11.41 -17.35 -7.53
CA TRP A 103 -12.16 -17.34 -6.27
C TRP A 103 -13.66 -17.39 -6.55
N PRO A 104 -14.45 -18.14 -5.76
CA PRO A 104 -15.90 -18.15 -5.90
C PRO A 104 -16.45 -16.75 -5.65
N ALA A 105 -17.27 -16.26 -6.59
CA ALA A 105 -17.85 -14.91 -6.56
C ALA A 105 -16.86 -13.73 -6.69
N SER A 106 -15.61 -13.95 -7.14
CA SER A 106 -14.65 -12.88 -7.45
C SER A 106 -14.01 -13.08 -8.82
N SER A 107 -13.55 -11.99 -9.44
CA SER A 107 -12.79 -12.02 -10.69
C SER A 107 -11.31 -12.35 -10.49
N LYS A 108 -10.83 -12.37 -9.23
CA LYS A 108 -9.44 -12.63 -8.85
C LYS A 108 -9.12 -14.13 -8.90
N THR A 109 -7.85 -14.45 -9.15
CA THR A 109 -7.34 -15.83 -9.23
C THR A 109 -6.64 -16.23 -7.94
N ILE A 110 -6.75 -17.51 -7.58
CA ILE A 110 -6.06 -18.07 -6.41
C ILE A 110 -4.55 -17.98 -6.60
N GLU A 111 -4.06 -18.24 -7.83
CA GLU A 111 -2.64 -18.11 -8.15
C GLU A 111 -2.15 -16.66 -8.00
N GLY A 112 -2.97 -15.67 -8.39
CA GLY A 112 -2.68 -14.25 -8.18
C GLY A 112 -2.63 -13.89 -6.69
N SER A 113 -3.59 -14.33 -5.87
CA SER A 113 -3.58 -14.08 -4.43
C SER A 113 -2.39 -14.73 -3.71
N LEU A 114 -1.96 -15.92 -4.16
CA LEU A 114 -0.74 -16.56 -3.64
C LEU A 114 0.51 -15.75 -4.02
N ALA A 115 0.56 -15.21 -5.24
CA ALA A 115 1.65 -14.33 -5.67
C ALA A 115 1.67 -13.03 -4.87
N PHE A 116 0.51 -12.41 -4.60
CA PHE A 116 0.39 -11.24 -3.72
C PHE A 116 1.02 -11.53 -2.35
N TRP A 117 0.58 -12.62 -1.72
CA TRP A 117 1.03 -13.02 -0.38
C TRP A 117 2.55 -13.26 -0.33
N LEU A 118 3.06 -14.13 -1.21
CA LEU A 118 4.47 -14.51 -1.21
C LEU A 118 5.39 -13.33 -1.53
N SER A 119 5.01 -12.50 -2.50
CA SER A 119 5.80 -11.34 -2.89
C SER A 119 5.83 -10.27 -1.81
N GLY A 120 4.68 -9.96 -1.20
CA GLY A 120 4.59 -8.99 -0.11
C GLY A 120 5.38 -9.44 1.11
N TRP A 121 5.27 -10.71 1.47
CA TRP A 121 6.03 -11.30 2.57
C TRP A 121 7.55 -11.26 2.31
N ALA A 122 7.99 -11.69 1.12
CA ALA A 122 9.41 -11.69 0.75
C ALA A 122 9.98 -10.27 0.67
N ALA A 123 9.25 -9.31 0.09
CA ALA A 123 9.67 -7.92 -0.03
C ALA A 123 9.76 -7.23 1.34
N ALA A 124 8.81 -7.51 2.24
CA ALA A 124 8.86 -7.01 3.62
C ALA A 124 10.09 -7.54 4.38
N LEU A 125 10.39 -8.84 4.24
CA LEU A 125 11.58 -9.46 4.82
C LEU A 125 12.88 -8.88 4.25
N LEU A 126 12.93 -8.71 2.93
CA LEU A 126 14.09 -8.13 2.26
C LEU A 126 14.32 -6.69 2.75
N LEU A 127 13.26 -5.88 2.81
CA LEU A 127 13.35 -4.52 3.31
C LEU A 127 13.83 -4.48 4.77
N GLN A 128 13.30 -5.35 5.63
CA GLN A 128 13.74 -5.45 7.02
C GLN A 128 15.24 -5.79 7.14
N ARG A 129 15.75 -6.71 6.31
CA ARG A 129 17.18 -7.06 6.28
C ARG A 129 18.05 -5.92 5.76
N LEU A 130 17.65 -5.30 4.65
CA LEU A 130 18.39 -4.18 4.07
C LEU A 130 18.49 -3.00 5.03
N VAL A 131 17.40 -2.67 5.74
CA VAL A 131 17.44 -1.59 6.74
C VAL A 131 18.33 -1.97 7.93
N ALA A 132 18.28 -3.22 8.39
CA ALA A 132 19.15 -3.72 9.46
C ALA A 132 20.64 -3.65 9.08
N ASP A 133 21.00 -3.92 7.82
CA ASP A 133 22.38 -3.87 7.33
C ASP A 133 22.92 -2.41 7.24
N TYR A 134 22.06 -1.45 6.90
CA TYR A 134 22.44 -0.04 6.77
C TYR A 134 22.47 0.73 8.10
N VAL A 135 21.80 0.23 9.14
CA VAL A 135 21.76 0.87 10.47
C VAL A 135 22.17 -0.12 11.56
N PRO A 136 23.49 -0.39 11.71
CA PRO A 136 24.00 -1.41 12.63
C PRO A 136 23.74 -1.10 14.12
N ASP A 137 23.48 0.17 14.49
CA ASP A 137 23.08 0.57 15.85
C ASP A 137 21.56 0.64 16.07
N ALA A 138 20.74 0.32 15.05
CA ALA A 138 19.29 0.22 15.19
C ALA A 138 18.84 -1.17 15.66
N ALA A 139 19.36 -1.59 16.82
CA ALA A 139 18.59 -2.46 17.72
C ALA A 139 17.16 -1.90 18.01
N GLY A 140 16.91 -0.63 17.67
CA GLY A 140 15.62 0.07 17.74
C GLY A 140 14.60 -0.21 16.62
N LEU A 141 14.89 -0.96 15.55
CA LEU A 141 13.84 -1.35 14.57
C LEU A 141 12.96 -2.53 15.06
N ALA A 142 13.36 -3.18 16.15
CA ALA A 142 12.54 -4.13 16.89
C ALA A 142 11.74 -3.48 18.04
N HIS A 143 12.01 -2.21 18.37
CA HIS A 143 11.29 -1.46 19.39
C HIS A 143 10.63 -0.24 18.74
N VAL A 144 9.44 -0.44 18.17
CA VAL A 144 8.42 0.61 18.23
C VAL A 144 8.01 0.71 19.71
N ASN A 145 8.86 1.35 20.52
CA ASN A 145 8.53 1.78 21.87
C ASN A 145 7.75 3.09 21.75
N LEU A 146 6.44 2.96 21.54
CA LEU A 146 5.48 4.02 21.86
C LEU A 146 4.81 3.64 23.17
N ALA A 147 5.48 3.91 24.29
CA ALA A 147 4.90 4.38 25.56
C ALA A 147 5.96 4.32 26.69
N PRO A 148 6.49 5.46 27.18
CA PRO A 148 7.03 5.50 28.52
C PRO A 148 5.84 5.50 29.49
N GLY A 149 5.35 4.31 29.86
CA GLY A 149 4.33 4.18 30.90
C GLY A 149 3.36 3.04 30.70
N GLY A 150 3.54 2.00 31.53
CA GLY A 150 2.47 1.19 32.12
C GLY A 150 1.47 0.53 31.17
N LEU A 151 1.69 -0.76 30.88
CA LEU A 151 0.79 -1.86 31.22
C LEU A 151 1.43 -3.15 30.70
N ASP A 152 2.06 -3.87 31.62
CA ASP A 152 2.70 -5.16 31.40
C ASP A 152 1.65 -6.20 30.95
N GLY A 153 1.73 -6.71 29.72
CA GLY A 153 1.01 -7.95 29.38
C GLY A 153 0.61 -8.23 27.93
N LEU A 154 0.73 -7.30 26.97
CA LEU A 154 0.45 -7.61 25.55
C LEU A 154 1.75 -7.53 24.74
N PRO A 155 2.17 -8.60 24.05
CA PRO A 155 3.42 -8.56 23.29
C PRO A 155 3.27 -7.58 22.12
N THR A 156 4.01 -6.48 22.17
CA THR A 156 4.42 -5.74 20.97
C THR A 156 5.29 -6.70 20.17
N MET A 157 4.66 -7.47 19.29
CA MET A 157 5.37 -8.50 18.55
C MET A 157 6.40 -7.80 17.65
N PRO A 158 7.70 -8.12 17.73
CA PRO A 158 8.64 -7.68 16.72
C PRO A 158 8.10 -8.16 15.36
N ALA A 159 8.35 -7.41 14.29
CA ALA A 159 8.07 -7.80 12.91
C ALA A 159 8.82 -9.09 12.56
N SER A 160 8.38 -10.20 13.12
CA SER A 160 8.96 -11.52 12.96
C SER A 160 8.48 -12.05 11.63
N ALA A 161 9.35 -12.79 10.96
CA ALA A 161 9.02 -13.39 9.67
C ALA A 161 7.64 -14.08 9.62
N PRO A 162 7.24 -14.92 10.60
CA PRO A 162 5.92 -15.55 10.55
C PRO A 162 4.77 -14.54 10.67
N TRP A 163 4.92 -13.48 11.48
CA TRP A 163 3.89 -12.46 11.63
C TRP A 163 3.64 -11.71 10.33
N LEU A 164 4.70 -11.28 9.64
CA LEU A 164 4.57 -10.62 8.33
C LEU A 164 3.87 -11.52 7.31
N GLY A 165 4.13 -12.83 7.36
CA GLY A 165 3.43 -13.81 6.54
C GLY A 165 1.91 -13.81 6.81
N VAL A 166 1.50 -13.72 8.07
CA VAL A 166 0.07 -13.61 8.46
C VAL A 166 -0.55 -12.32 7.96
N VAL A 167 0.14 -11.18 8.10
CA VAL A 167 -0.37 -9.87 7.66
C VAL A 167 -0.64 -9.86 6.15
N PHE A 168 0.31 -10.30 5.34
CA PHE A 168 0.14 -10.33 3.89
C PHE A 168 -0.83 -11.42 3.43
N ALA A 169 -0.98 -12.52 4.18
CA ALA A 169 -2.00 -13.54 3.88
C ALA A 169 -3.41 -12.97 4.10
N ALA A 170 -3.62 -12.24 5.19
CA ALA A 170 -4.88 -11.58 5.45
C ALA A 170 -5.17 -10.46 4.44
N ALA A 171 -4.16 -9.70 4.02
CA ALA A 171 -4.29 -8.72 2.94
C ALA A 171 -4.67 -9.37 1.60
N ALA A 172 -4.05 -10.50 1.23
CA ALA A 172 -4.40 -11.25 0.02
C ALA A 172 -5.84 -11.78 0.05
N LEU A 173 -6.33 -12.22 1.22
CA LEU A 173 -7.73 -12.62 1.39
C LEU A 173 -8.68 -11.44 1.29
N LEU A 174 -8.32 -10.27 1.84
CA LEU A 174 -9.11 -9.05 1.67
C LEU A 174 -9.19 -8.63 0.21
N GLU A 175 -8.07 -8.69 -0.54
CA GLU A 175 -8.06 -8.43 -1.97
C GLU A 175 -8.95 -9.42 -2.75
N ALA A 176 -8.96 -10.70 -2.35
CA ALA A 176 -9.77 -11.72 -3.01
C ALA A 176 -11.27 -11.57 -2.72
N CYS A 177 -11.64 -11.16 -1.50
CA CYS A 177 -13.02 -11.14 -1.00
C CYS A 177 -13.72 -9.78 -1.15
N CYS A 178 -12.98 -8.69 -1.32
CA CYS A 178 -13.56 -7.34 -1.36
C CYS A 178 -13.59 -6.79 -2.79
N ASP A 179 -14.77 -6.34 -3.22
CA ASP A 179 -14.94 -5.55 -4.46
C ASP A 179 -14.65 -4.04 -4.25
N GLN A 180 -14.28 -3.65 -3.02
CA GLN A 180 -13.88 -2.28 -2.71
C GLN A 180 -12.57 -1.90 -3.40
N ASN A 181 -12.30 -0.59 -3.53
CA ASN A 181 -11.06 -0.09 -4.10
C ASN A 181 -9.84 -0.51 -3.25
N ASP A 182 -9.19 -1.57 -3.72
CA ASP A 182 -8.01 -2.23 -3.20
C ASP A 182 -6.81 -1.27 -3.07
N ASN A 183 -6.78 -0.21 -3.89
CA ASN A 183 -5.70 0.79 -3.88
C ASN A 183 -5.63 1.64 -2.60
N LEU A 184 -6.71 1.76 -1.81
CA LEU A 184 -6.68 2.51 -0.55
C LEU A 184 -6.79 1.59 0.66
N VAL A 185 -7.63 0.55 0.57
CA VAL A 185 -7.95 -0.32 1.71
C VAL A 185 -6.76 -1.20 2.08
N LEU A 186 -6.07 -1.81 1.12
CA LEU A 186 -4.96 -2.73 1.41
C LEU A 186 -3.75 -2.03 2.06
N PRO A 187 -3.26 -0.89 1.54
CA PRO A 187 -2.18 -0.14 2.18
C PRO A 187 -2.49 0.28 3.61
N LEU A 188 -3.71 0.77 3.86
CA LEU A 188 -4.14 1.21 5.19
C LEU A 188 -4.32 0.01 6.13
N TYR A 189 -4.86 -1.10 5.66
CA TYR A 189 -4.97 -2.33 6.43
C TYR A 189 -3.59 -2.81 6.89
N VAL A 190 -2.63 -2.95 5.97
CA VAL A 190 -1.28 -3.39 6.31
C VAL A 190 -0.59 -2.38 7.22
N TYR A 191 -0.70 -1.08 6.95
CA TYR A 191 -0.18 -0.03 7.83
C TYR A 191 -0.74 -0.14 9.26
N THR A 192 -2.06 -0.24 9.43
CA THR A 192 -2.71 -0.29 10.75
C THR A 192 -2.34 -1.54 11.55
N ILE A 193 -2.15 -2.68 10.89
CA ILE A 193 -1.73 -3.91 11.56
C ILE A 193 -0.26 -3.85 11.97
N LEU A 194 0.60 -3.27 11.14
CA LEU A 194 2.01 -3.08 11.45
C LEU A 194 2.25 -2.00 12.52
N THR A 195 1.29 -1.08 12.71
CA THR A 195 1.38 0.02 13.69
C THR A 195 0.54 -0.18 14.95
N ARG A 196 -0.26 -1.25 15.06
CA ARG A 196 -1.07 -1.55 16.27
C ARG A 196 -0.16 -1.94 17.44
N PRO A 197 -0.39 -1.36 18.64
CA PRO A 197 -1.63 -1.64 19.40
C PRO A 197 -2.27 -0.37 20.00
N LEU A 198 -3.17 0.32 19.28
CA LEU A 198 -3.72 1.61 19.74
C LEU A 198 -5.21 1.86 19.39
N ILE A 199 -6.15 0.95 19.73
CA ILE A 199 -7.58 1.33 19.90
C ILE A 199 -8.24 0.47 21.02
N SER A 200 -7.55 0.30 22.15
CA SER A 200 -8.21 -0.08 23.39
C SER A 200 -7.52 0.62 24.55
N GLN A 201 -7.71 1.94 24.60
CA GLN A 201 -7.86 2.71 25.83
C GLN A 201 -8.92 3.77 25.59
#